data_AF-A0AAJ1T1H1-F1
#
_entry.id   AF-A0AAJ1T1H1-F1
#
_cell.length_a   1.000
_cell.length_b   1.000
_cell.length_c   1.000
_cell.angle_alpha   90.00
_cell.angle_beta   90.00
_cell.angle_gamma   90.00
#
_symmetry.space_group_name_H-M   'P 1'
#
loop_
_entity.id
_entity.type
_entity.pdbx_description
1 polymer ?
#
loop_
_entity_poly.entity_id
_entity_poly.type
_entity_poly.pdbx_seq_one_letter_code
_entity_poly.pdbx_strand_id
1 'polypeptide(L)'
;MVIVIAITAIASFSLPFYSLAMTYRILLFGFIIVASLLGLYGIVLGFIMLSIHLINLTSLGVPYGSPFAPLNVYDIGNFFFRGPIKTKYRRPGYLQTIDDYHTGER
;
A
#
# COMPACT_ATOMS: atom_id res chain seq x y z
N MET A 1 -4.61 25.33 -9.37
CA MET A 1 -4.24 25.15 -7.95
C MET A 1 -5.45 25.01 -7.03
N VAL A 2 -6.44 25.92 -7.08
CA VAL A 2 -7.64 25.85 -6.21
C VAL A 2 -8.42 24.52 -6.32
N ILE A 3 -8.65 24.02 -7.54
CA ILE A 3 -9.39 22.76 -7.77
C ILE A 3 -8.72 21.57 -7.07
N VAL A 4 -7.39 21.44 -7.20
CA VAL A 4 -6.62 20.33 -6.61
C VAL A 4 -6.68 20.36 -5.08
N ILE A 5 -6.59 21.56 -4.47
CA ILE A 5 -6.66 21.73 -3.01
C ILE A 5 -8.08 21.40 -2.50
N ALA A 6 -9.13 21.84 -3.21
CA ALA A 6 -10.51 21.55 -2.84
C ALA A 6 -10.81 20.04 -2.84
N ILE A 7 -10.38 19.33 -3.88
CA ILE A 7 -10.54 17.86 -3.97
C ILE A 7 -9.76 17.16 -2.85
N THR A 8 -8.52 17.58 -2.59
CA THR A 8 -7.69 17.00 -1.53
C THR A 8 -8.30 17.22 -0.13
N ALA A 9 -8.89 18.40 0.11
CA ALA A 9 -9.58 18.71 1.35
C ALA A 9 -10.82 17.83 1.57
N ILE A 10 -11.64 17.65 0.52
CA ILE A 10 -12.83 16.78 0.58
C ILE A 10 -12.42 15.32 0.81
N ALA A 11 -11.39 14.85 0.10
CA ALA A 11 -10.87 13.48 0.25
C ALA A 11 -10.32 13.21 1.67
N SER A 12 -9.72 14.21 2.32
CA SER A 12 -9.23 14.08 3.70
C SER A 12 -10.34 13.78 4.72
N PHE A 13 -11.61 14.09 4.43
CA PHE A 13 -12.74 13.73 5.30
C PHE A 13 -13.13 12.25 5.20
N SER A 14 -12.64 11.53 4.19
CA SER A 14 -12.89 10.09 4.06
C SER A 14 -12.01 9.24 4.99
N LEU A 15 -10.98 9.82 5.62
CA LEU A 15 -10.10 9.11 6.55
C LEU A 15 -10.71 9.09 7.96
N PRO A 16 -11.14 7.94 8.50
CA PRO A 16 -11.71 7.86 9.85
C PRO A 16 -10.65 8.00 10.95
N PHE A 17 -9.36 7.97 10.60
CA PHE A 17 -8.23 8.03 11.54
C PHE A 17 -7.53 9.39 11.48
N TYR A 18 -7.65 10.17 12.56
CA TYR A 18 -7.04 11.50 12.65
C TYR A 18 -5.49 11.47 12.55
N SER A 19 -4.88 10.44 13.12
CA SER A 19 -3.42 10.23 13.06
C SER A 19 -2.92 10.15 11.61
N LEU A 20 -3.61 9.41 10.73
CA LEU A 20 -3.24 9.31 9.32
C LEU A 20 -3.35 10.64 8.57
N ALA A 21 -4.39 11.43 8.86
CA ALA A 21 -4.56 12.74 8.23
C ALA A 21 -3.42 13.71 8.59
N MET A 22 -2.97 13.69 9.85
CA MET A 22 -1.82 14.48 10.29
C MET A 22 -0.50 13.99 9.66
N THR A 23 -0.26 12.68 9.63
CA THR A 23 0.92 12.10 8.98
C THR A 23 1.00 12.47 7.51
N TYR A 24 -0.12 12.41 6.77
CA TYR A 24 -0.18 12.78 5.35
C TYR A 24 0.23 14.25 5.12
N ARG A 25 -0.21 15.17 5.99
CA ARG A 25 0.19 16.59 5.90
C ARG A 25 1.68 16.78 6.14
N ILE A 26 2.25 16.12 7.15
CA ILE A 26 3.68 16.18 7.46
C ILE A 26 4.50 15.65 6.26
N LEU A 27 4.06 14.54 5.68
CA LEU A 27 4.69 13.95 4.49
C LEU A 27 4.69 14.93 3.30
N LEU A 28 3.56 15.58 3.03
CA LEU A 28 3.43 16.62 2.00
C LEU A 28 4.41 17.77 2.21
N PHE A 29 4.55 18.29 3.43
CA PHE A 29 5.54 19.32 3.73
C PHE A 29 6.97 18.84 3.46
N GLY A 30 7.28 17.59 3.79
CA GLY A 30 8.56 16.96 3.43
C GLY A 30 8.79 16.95 1.92
N PHE A 31 7.80 16.53 1.14
CA PHE A 31 7.88 16.54 -0.33
C PHE A 31 8.01 17.94 -0.90
N ILE A 32 7.36 18.95 -0.33
CA ILE A 32 7.48 20.36 -0.77
C ILE A 32 8.92 20.86 -0.56
N ILE A 33 9.56 20.53 0.56
CA ILE A 33 10.95 20.92 0.83
C ILE A 33 11.91 20.24 -0.15
N VAL A 34 11.74 18.93 -0.37
CA VAL A 34 12.61 18.19 -1.31
C VAL A 34 12.39 18.66 -2.75
N ALA A 35 11.14 18.97 -3.12
CA ALA A 35 10.78 19.52 -4.43
C ALA A 35 11.30 20.94 -4.65
N SER A 36 11.36 21.78 -3.60
CA SER A 36 11.88 23.15 -3.75
C SER A 36 13.39 23.17 -3.96
N LEU A 37 14.13 22.21 -3.41
CA LEU A 37 15.58 22.10 -3.57
C LEU A 37 16.01 21.43 -4.88
N LEU A 38 15.36 20.32 -5.25
CA LEU A 38 15.76 19.47 -6.38
C LEU A 38 14.75 19.43 -7.53
N GLY A 39 13.63 20.16 -7.43
CA GLY A 39 12.56 20.15 -8.41
C GLY A 39 11.86 18.80 -8.52
N LEU A 40 11.47 18.45 -9.75
CA LEU A 40 10.79 17.18 -10.06
C LEU A 40 11.64 15.94 -9.73
N TYR A 41 12.97 16.05 -9.86
CA TYR A 41 13.89 14.97 -9.51
C TYR A 41 13.78 14.59 -8.02
N GLY A 42 13.68 15.59 -7.15
CA GLY A 42 13.48 15.40 -5.71
C GLY A 42 12.18 14.67 -5.38
N ILE A 43 11.10 14.98 -6.09
CA ILE A 43 9.80 14.32 -5.92
C ILE A 43 9.91 12.83 -6.27
N VAL A 44 10.54 12.50 -7.41
CA VAL A 44 10.72 11.11 -7.85
C VAL A 44 11.56 10.31 -6.84
N LEU A 45 12.68 10.88 -6.38
CA LEU A 45 13.52 10.24 -5.36
C LEU A 45 12.78 10.04 -4.03
N GLY A 46 12.08 11.08 -3.55
CA GLY A 46 11.29 11.00 -2.33
C GLY A 46 10.18 9.95 -2.44
N PHE A 47 9.57 9.80 -3.62
CA PHE A 47 8.53 8.82 -3.87
C PHE A 47 9.08 7.38 -3.85
N ILE A 48 10.25 7.15 -4.46
CA ILE A 48 10.94 5.85 -4.41
C ILE A 48 11.32 5.51 -2.96
N MET A 49 11.91 6.45 -2.23
CA MET A 49 12.32 6.27 -0.84
C MET A 49 11.11 5.96 0.06
N LEU A 50 9.99 6.67 -0.14
CA LEU A 50 8.74 6.39 0.56
C LEU A 50 8.22 4.98 0.26
N SER A 51 8.26 4.57 -1.02
CA SER A 51 7.81 3.25 -1.44
C SER A 51 8.62 2.13 -0.79
N ILE A 52 9.95 2.27 -0.74
CA ILE A 52 10.85 1.33 -0.07
C ILE A 52 10.55 1.25 1.43
N HIS A 53 10.30 2.40 2.07
CA HIS A 53 9.95 2.43 3.48
C HIS A 53 8.65 1.66 3.75
N LEU A 54 7.61 1.89 2.93
CA LEU A 54 6.33 1.21 3.04
C LEU A 54 6.43 -0.31 2.86
N ILE A 55 7.27 -0.79 1.94
CA ILE A 55 7.46 -2.23 1.72
C ILE A 55 8.16 -2.91 2.91
N ASN A 56 9.08 -2.21 3.57
CA ASN A 56 9.78 -2.73 4.75
C ASN A 56 8.90 -2.78 6.01
N LEU A 57 7.84 -1.98 6.07
CA LEU A 57 6.87 -2.07 7.15
C LEU A 57 6.13 -3.41 7.05
N THR A 58 6.10 -4.14 8.17
CA THR A 58 5.32 -5.39 8.32
C THR A 58 4.13 -5.14 9.23
N SER A 59 2.93 -5.52 8.80
CA SER A 59 1.72 -5.57 9.62
C SER A 59 1.37 -7.01 9.93
N LEU A 60 1.34 -7.38 11.21
CA LEU A 60 0.96 -8.74 11.68
C LEU A 60 1.75 -9.86 10.96
N GLY A 61 3.05 -9.65 10.72
CA GLY A 61 3.94 -10.60 10.04
C GLY A 61 3.88 -10.57 8.51
N VAL A 62 3.00 -9.77 7.91
CA VAL A 62 2.86 -9.63 6.45
C VAL A 62 3.36 -8.25 6.00
N PRO A 63 4.19 -8.15 4.95
CA PRO A 63 4.59 -6.85 4.40
C PRO A 63 3.38 -6.03 3.94
N TYR A 64 3.38 -4.72 4.21
CA TYR A 64 2.32 -3.80 3.73
C TYR A 64 2.21 -3.80 2.19
N GLY A 65 3.28 -4.18 1.49
CA GLY A 65 3.32 -4.31 0.04
C GLY A 65 2.74 -5.62 -0.52
N SER A 66 2.24 -6.55 0.30
CA SER A 66 1.64 -7.79 -0.22
C SER A 66 0.39 -7.52 -1.06
N PRO A 67 0.18 -8.16 -2.24
CA PRO A 67 0.94 -9.23 -2.90
C PRO A 67 1.99 -8.76 -3.95
N PHE A 68 2.27 -7.46 -4.01
CA PHE A 68 3.30 -6.90 -4.90
C PHE A 68 4.72 -7.13 -4.36
N ALA A 69 4.86 -7.22 -3.04
CA ALA A 69 6.08 -7.61 -2.35
C ALA A 69 5.68 -8.38 -1.08
N PRO A 70 5.87 -9.71 -1.00
CA PRO A 70 6.54 -10.63 -1.93
C PRO A 70 5.70 -10.90 -3.20
N LEU A 71 6.33 -10.89 -4.37
CA LEU A 71 5.67 -11.12 -5.66
C LEU A 71 5.04 -12.51 -5.72
N ASN A 72 3.72 -12.60 -5.57
CA ASN A 72 2.96 -13.82 -5.85
C ASN A 72 1.99 -13.57 -7.01
N VAL A 73 2.36 -14.04 -8.21
CA VAL A 73 1.58 -13.89 -9.45
C VAL A 73 0.15 -14.44 -9.32
N TYR A 74 -0.05 -15.49 -8.52
CA TYR A 74 -1.36 -16.06 -8.25
C TYR A 74 -2.24 -15.14 -7.37
N ASP A 75 -1.63 -14.47 -6.40
CA ASP A 75 -2.35 -13.54 -5.50
C ASP A 75 -2.62 -12.19 -6.19
N ILE A 76 -1.75 -11.75 -7.11
CA ILE A 76 -1.99 -10.54 -7.93
C ILE A 76 -3.21 -10.73 -8.83
N GLY A 77 -3.35 -11.90 -9.47
CA GLY A 77 -4.55 -12.23 -10.26
C GLY A 77 -5.83 -12.25 -9.42
N ASN A 78 -5.76 -12.80 -8.20
CA ASN A 78 -6.87 -12.80 -7.24
C ASN A 78 -7.17 -11.41 -6.64
N PHE A 79 -6.19 -10.49 -6.62
CA PHE A 79 -6.37 -9.11 -6.17
C PHE A 79 -7.16 -8.29 -7.19
N PHE A 80 -6.78 -8.37 -8.47
CA PHE A 80 -7.51 -7.69 -9.54
C PHE A 80 -8.86 -8.34 -9.82
N PHE A 81 -8.95 -9.67 -9.74
CA PHE A 81 -10.18 -10.41 -10.02
C PHE A 81 -10.51 -11.35 -8.86
N ARG A 82 -11.27 -10.83 -7.89
CA ARG A 82 -11.63 -11.56 -6.66
C ARG A 82 -12.86 -12.44 -6.88
N GLY A 83 -12.64 -13.73 -7.14
CA GLY A 83 -13.71 -14.74 -7.18
C GLY A 83 -14.36 -15.02 -5.82
N PRO A 84 -15.54 -15.70 -5.79
CA PRO A 84 -16.26 -16.05 -4.57
C PRO A 84 -15.43 -16.93 -3.63
N ILE A 85 -15.54 -16.70 -2.32
CA ILE A 85 -14.73 -17.33 -1.27
C ILE A 85 -14.84 -18.87 -1.30
N LYS A 86 -16.02 -19.40 -1.66
CA LYS A 86 -16.28 -20.84 -1.69
C LYS A 86 -15.49 -21.60 -2.76
N THR A 87 -14.95 -20.91 -3.77
CA THR A 87 -14.18 -21.51 -4.87
C THR A 87 -12.67 -21.45 -4.60
N LYS A 88 -12.24 -20.83 -3.50
CA LYS A 88 -10.81 -20.69 -3.16
C LYS A 88 -10.31 -21.90 -2.37
N TYR A 89 -9.67 -22.84 -3.06
CA TYR A 89 -9.05 -24.01 -2.43
C TYR A 89 -7.68 -23.70 -1.81
N ARG A 90 -6.92 -22.78 -2.42
CA ARG A 90 -5.58 -22.37 -1.98
C ARG A 90 -5.63 -21.14 -1.07
N ARG A 91 -4.81 -21.14 -0.01
CA ARG A 91 -4.60 -19.99 0.87
C ARG A 91 -3.70 -18.94 0.19
N PRO A 92 -3.89 -17.64 0.48
CA PRO A 92 -3.00 -16.60 -0.04
C PRO A 92 -1.56 -16.80 0.45
N GLY A 93 -0.59 -16.79 -0.47
CA GLY A 93 0.81 -17.12 -0.16
C GLY A 93 1.52 -16.06 0.70
N TYR A 94 1.00 -14.83 0.73
CA TYR A 94 1.56 -13.77 1.58
C TYR A 94 1.38 -14.01 3.08
N LEU A 95 0.50 -14.94 3.50
CA LEU A 95 0.27 -15.28 4.91
C LEU A 95 1.35 -16.19 5.51
N GLN A 96 2.32 -16.67 4.71
CA GLN A 96 3.38 -17.59 5.13
C GLN A 96 2.85 -18.78 5.97
N THR A 97 1.74 -19.39 5.53
CA THR A 97 1.11 -20.50 6.24
C THR A 97 1.89 -21.80 6.06
N ILE A 98 1.86 -22.67 7.07
CA ILE A 98 2.49 -24.00 7.03
C ILE A 98 1.76 -24.94 6.05
N ASP A 99 0.47 -24.72 5.84
CA ASP A 99 -0.38 -25.46 4.90
C ASP A 99 -0.87 -24.52 3.79
N ASP A 100 -0.79 -24.96 2.54
CA ASP A 100 -1.17 -24.20 1.35
C ASP A 100 -2.68 -24.30 1.04
N TYR A 101 -3.38 -25.29 1.61
CA TYR A 101 -4.79 -25.58 1.27
C TYR A 101 -5.73 -25.45 2.48
N HIS A 102 -7.01 -25.18 2.24
CA HIS A 102 -8.02 -25.10 3.32
C HIS A 102 -8.40 -26.49 3.87
N THR A 103 -8.30 -27.51 3.01
CA THR A 103 -8.54 -28.91 3.35
C THR A 103 -7.22 -29.61 3.09
N GLY A 104 -6.66 -30.29 4.10
CA GLY A 104 -5.36 -30.96 4.03
C GLY A 104 -5.36 -32.19 3.11
N GLU A 105 -5.69 -32.00 1.84
CA GLU A 105 -5.63 -33.04 0.81
C GLU A 105 -4.23 -33.01 0.18
N ARG A 106 -3.53 -34.11 0.41
CA ARG A 106 -2.30 -34.51 -0.26
C ARG A 106 -2.59 -35.04 -1.65
#